data_AF-A0A2P5VNI7-F1
#
_entry.id   AF-A0A2P5VNI7-F1
#
_cell.length_a   1.000
_cell.length_b   1.000
_cell.length_c   1.000
_cell.angle_alpha   90.00
_cell.angle_beta   90.00
_cell.angle_gamma   90.00
#
_symmetry.space_group_name_H-M   'P 1'
#
loop_
_entity.id
_entity.type
_entity.pdbx_description
1 polymer ?
#
loop_
_entity_poly.entity_id
_entity_poly.type
_entity_poly.pdbx_seq_one_letter_code
_entity_poly.pdbx_strand_id
1 'polypeptide(L)'
;MQETIIDNGIQYPESPAFWVLIQFMHDEGIINEQFSHIQHLKMVGRTEHFVQLINTYCLDVESILAQLASSIDLPEVDFSKLAALAAEVTERSSRIGAEHVRLACVDLMQACEQMQKQKFLLALDWTKTEFTQTQNKLQVLVQMRNRAYQQLTALINGLSLNSIPSGLRLSPRSNEVFSNSSWMDNFLNN
;
A
#
# COMPACT_ATOMS: atom_id res chain seq x y z
N MET A 1 2.15 -25.47 13.43
CA MET A 1 0.76 -25.84 13.06
C MET A 1 0.03 -24.54 12.78
N GLN A 2 -0.20 -24.20 11.52
CA GLN A 2 -1.06 -23.06 11.17
C GLN A 2 -2.50 -23.54 11.29
N GLU A 3 -3.23 -23.01 12.27
CA GLU A 3 -4.63 -23.34 12.47
C GLU A 3 -5.45 -22.85 11.29
N THR A 4 -6.13 -23.81 10.68
CA THR A 4 -7.12 -23.59 9.63
C THR A 4 -8.41 -23.18 10.31
N ILE A 5 -8.71 -21.89 10.33
CA ILE A 5 -10.06 -21.42 10.68
C ILE A 5 -10.89 -21.49 9.41
N ILE A 6 -11.62 -22.59 9.30
CA ILE A 6 -12.63 -22.81 8.27
C ILE A 6 -13.93 -22.22 8.83
N ASP A 7 -14.40 -21.10 8.29
CA ASP A 7 -15.82 -20.73 8.41
C ASP A 7 -16.30 -19.95 7.16
N ASN A 8 -17.13 -20.63 6.37
CA ASN A 8 -18.11 -20.10 5.40
C ASN A 8 -17.67 -19.05 4.35
N GLY A 9 -16.53 -19.22 3.71
CA GLY A 9 -16.21 -18.52 2.47
C GLY A 9 -14.94 -19.10 1.86
N ILE A 10 -14.91 -19.32 0.55
CA ILE A 10 -13.71 -19.82 -0.13
C ILE A 10 -12.57 -18.83 0.16
N GLN A 11 -11.67 -19.22 1.07
CA GLN A 11 -10.45 -18.47 1.33
C GLN A 11 -9.52 -18.75 0.15
N TYR A 12 -9.38 -17.76 -0.72
CA TYR A 12 -8.45 -17.84 -1.83
C TYR A 12 -7.04 -17.98 -1.26
N PRO A 13 -6.28 -19.01 -1.63
CA PRO A 13 -4.91 -19.15 -1.16
C PRO A 13 -4.10 -18.02 -1.80
N GLU A 14 -3.86 -16.95 -1.06
CA GLU A 14 -2.90 -15.92 -1.43
C GLU A 14 -1.53 -16.61 -1.59
N SER A 15 -0.82 -16.32 -2.68
CA SER A 15 0.49 -16.93 -2.99
C SER A 15 1.47 -16.75 -1.81
N PRO A 16 2.40 -17.69 -1.54
CA PRO A 16 3.46 -17.48 -0.55
C PRO A 16 4.20 -16.14 -0.73
N ALA A 17 4.39 -15.71 -1.98
CA ALA A 17 5.02 -14.42 -2.30
C ALA A 17 4.24 -13.20 -1.77
N PHE A 18 2.91 -13.27 -1.70
CA PHE A 18 2.06 -12.21 -1.16
C PHE A 18 2.35 -12.00 0.33
N TRP A 19 2.42 -13.10 1.08
CA TRP A 19 2.71 -13.07 2.51
C TRP A 19 4.13 -12.62 2.81
N VAL A 20 5.11 -13.08 2.02
CA VAL A 20 6.51 -12.61 2.15
C VAL A 20 6.60 -11.10 1.95
N LEU A 21 5.86 -10.53 0.99
CA LEU A 21 5.86 -9.08 0.77
C LEU A 21 5.22 -8.33 1.94
N ILE A 22 4.08 -8.80 2.47
CA ILE A 22 3.47 -8.18 3.66
C ILE A 22 4.42 -8.20 4.85
N GLN A 23 5.06 -9.35 5.11
CA GLN A 23 6.02 -9.49 6.19
C GLN A 23 7.20 -8.53 5.99
N PHE A 24 7.76 -8.47 4.78
CA PHE A 24 8.82 -7.52 4.45
C PHE A 24 8.39 -6.05 4.69
N MET A 25 7.20 -5.66 4.26
CA MET A 25 6.69 -4.30 4.50
C MET A 25 6.49 -4.01 5.98
N HIS A 26 6.12 -5.00 6.78
CA HIS A 26 5.98 -4.87 8.23
C HIS A 26 7.34 -4.74 8.92
N ASP A 27 8.30 -5.59 8.56
CA ASP A 27 9.65 -5.60 9.14
C ASP A 27 10.42 -4.31 8.82
N GLU A 28 10.19 -3.74 7.62
CA GLU A 28 10.71 -2.43 7.21
C GLU A 28 9.93 -1.23 7.81
N GLY A 29 8.88 -1.48 8.60
CA GLY A 29 8.08 -0.42 9.24
C GLY A 29 7.14 0.35 8.31
N ILE A 30 7.05 -0.04 7.03
CA ILE A 30 6.19 0.60 6.02
C ILE A 30 4.72 0.46 6.41
N ILE A 31 4.35 -0.70 6.94
CA ILE A 31 3.03 -0.99 7.48
C ILE A 31 3.12 -1.46 8.94
N ASN A 32 2.05 -1.29 9.69
CA ASN A 32 1.95 -1.76 11.08
C ASN A 32 0.86 -2.84 11.25
N GLU A 33 0.63 -3.27 12.49
CA GLU A 33 -0.36 -4.30 12.84
C GLU A 33 -1.79 -3.97 12.38
N GLN A 34 -2.15 -2.68 12.22
CA GLN A 34 -3.46 -2.30 11.70
C GLN A 34 -3.66 -2.77 10.26
N PHE A 35 -2.60 -2.76 9.44
CA PHE A 35 -2.67 -3.30 8.08
C PHE A 35 -2.97 -4.80 8.11
N SER A 36 -2.25 -5.54 8.95
CA SER A 36 -2.47 -6.98 9.16
C SER A 36 -3.90 -7.26 9.65
N HIS A 37 -4.39 -6.46 10.60
CA HIS A 37 -5.75 -6.57 11.12
C HIS A 37 -6.82 -6.36 10.04
N ILE A 38 -6.67 -5.33 9.19
CA ILE A 38 -7.56 -5.07 8.05
C ILE A 38 -7.53 -6.22 7.06
N GLN A 39 -6.33 -6.72 6.77
CA GLN A 39 -6.12 -7.85 5.88
C GLN A 39 -6.80 -9.11 6.44
N HIS A 40 -6.77 -9.36 7.75
CA HIS A 40 -7.45 -10.50 8.37
C HIS A 40 -8.98 -10.32 8.49
N LEU A 41 -9.47 -9.18 8.99
CA LEU A 41 -10.89 -8.99 9.33
C LEU A 41 -11.78 -8.68 8.12
N LYS A 42 -11.29 -7.92 7.15
CA LYS A 42 -12.14 -7.41 6.05
C LYS A 42 -12.03 -8.23 4.76
N MET A 43 -11.17 -9.26 4.73
CA MET A 43 -10.75 -9.91 3.48
C MET A 43 -11.09 -11.40 3.35
N VAL A 44 -11.94 -11.96 4.22
CA VAL A 44 -12.57 -13.26 3.95
C VAL A 44 -13.52 -13.08 2.75
N GLY A 45 -13.08 -13.53 1.57
CA GLY A 45 -13.90 -13.65 0.36
C GLY A 45 -14.15 -12.38 -0.48
N ARG A 46 -13.56 -11.22 -0.16
CA ARG A 46 -13.87 -9.93 -0.85
C ARG A 46 -12.66 -9.26 -1.51
N THR A 47 -12.20 -9.80 -2.63
CA THR A 47 -11.06 -9.27 -3.42
C THR A 47 -11.17 -7.76 -3.68
N GLU A 48 -12.33 -7.34 -4.19
CA GLU A 48 -12.67 -5.97 -4.56
C GLU A 48 -12.55 -4.96 -3.41
N HIS A 49 -12.89 -5.35 -2.18
CA HIS A 49 -12.86 -4.46 -1.01
C HIS A 49 -11.43 -4.05 -0.63
N PHE A 50 -10.46 -4.98 -0.70
CA PHE A 50 -9.05 -4.68 -0.47
C PHE A 50 -8.51 -3.72 -1.52
N VAL A 51 -8.76 -4.05 -2.79
CA VAL A 51 -8.28 -3.27 -3.92
C VAL A 51 -8.84 -1.86 -3.87
N GLN A 52 -10.15 -1.73 -3.60
CA GLN A 52 -10.79 -0.44 -3.43
C GLN A 52 -10.21 0.35 -2.25
N LEU A 53 -10.03 -0.28 -1.10
CA LEU A 53 -9.46 0.37 0.08
C LEU A 53 -8.08 0.98 -0.20
N ILE A 54 -7.18 0.19 -0.79
CA ILE A 54 -5.82 0.63 -1.13
C ILE A 54 -5.86 1.75 -2.19
N ASN A 55 -6.65 1.58 -3.25
CA ASN A 55 -6.73 2.58 -4.31
C ASN A 55 -7.33 3.91 -3.82
N THR A 56 -8.38 3.86 -3.00
CA THR A 56 -8.97 5.07 -2.40
C THR A 56 -7.96 5.77 -1.50
N TYR A 57 -7.24 5.02 -0.65
CA TYR A 57 -6.17 5.61 0.16
C TYR A 57 -5.12 6.32 -0.70
N CYS A 58 -4.61 5.66 -1.74
CA CYS A 58 -3.57 6.24 -2.60
C CYS A 58 -4.06 7.50 -3.30
N LEU A 59 -5.26 7.47 -3.89
CA LEU A 59 -5.84 8.63 -4.58
C LEU A 59 -6.07 9.81 -3.62
N ASP A 60 -6.59 9.55 -2.44
CA ASP A 60 -6.85 10.59 -1.44
C ASP A 60 -5.54 11.24 -0.97
N VAL A 61 -4.55 10.45 -0.58
CA VAL A 61 -3.28 10.97 -0.06
C VAL A 61 -2.50 11.70 -1.15
N GLU A 62 -2.46 11.19 -2.38
CA GLU A 62 -1.84 11.87 -3.51
C GLU A 62 -2.47 13.26 -3.76
N SER A 63 -3.81 13.32 -3.74
CA SER A 63 -4.55 14.59 -3.86
C SER A 63 -4.22 15.58 -2.73
N ILE A 64 -4.15 15.11 -1.49
CA ILE A 64 -3.84 15.96 -0.34
C ILE A 64 -2.39 16.45 -0.40
N LEU A 65 -1.42 15.60 -0.76
CA LEU A 65 -0.02 16.00 -0.93
C LEU A 65 0.16 17.05 -2.04
N ALA A 66 -0.62 16.96 -3.12
CA ALA A 66 -0.66 17.99 -4.16
C ALA A 66 -1.27 19.31 -3.65
N GLN A 67 -2.31 19.25 -2.81
CA GLN A 67 -2.89 20.43 -2.17
C GLN A 67 -1.93 21.09 -1.17
N LEU A 68 -1.16 20.30 -0.42
CA LEU A 68 -0.11 20.79 0.46
C LEU A 68 0.98 21.52 -0.34
N ALA A 69 1.43 20.92 -1.45
CA ALA A 69 2.43 21.52 -2.34
C ALA A 69 1.97 22.85 -2.93
N SER A 70 0.73 22.92 -3.44
CA SER A 70 0.20 24.17 -3.98
C SER A 70 -0.05 25.24 -2.90
N SER A 71 -0.42 24.84 -1.69
CA SER A 71 -0.71 25.78 -0.59
C SER A 71 0.57 26.38 0.02
N ILE A 72 1.67 25.62 0.11
CA ILE A 72 2.95 26.13 0.65
C ILE A 72 3.65 27.09 -0.33
N ASP A 73 3.39 26.97 -1.63
CA ASP A 73 3.99 27.84 -2.66
C ASP A 73 3.41 29.26 -2.68
N LEU A 74 2.31 29.51 -1.97
CA LEU A 74 1.71 30.84 -1.86
C LEU A 74 2.64 31.85 -1.16
N PRO A 75 2.56 33.15 -1.52
CA PRO A 75 3.32 34.21 -0.85
C PRO A 75 3.00 34.32 0.65
N GLU A 76 1.70 34.25 0.97
CA GLU A 76 1.20 34.20 2.34
C GLU A 76 0.71 32.78 2.63
N VAL A 77 1.37 32.11 3.56
CA VAL A 77 1.13 30.70 3.88
C VAL A 77 0.15 30.59 5.03
N ASP A 78 -0.97 29.91 4.79
CA ASP A 78 -1.91 29.52 5.85
C ASP A 78 -1.48 28.19 6.49
N PHE A 79 -0.70 28.29 7.57
CA PHE A 79 -0.24 27.11 8.32
C PHE A 79 -1.37 26.34 9.02
N SER A 80 -2.52 26.97 9.30
CA SER A 80 -3.68 26.26 9.87
C SER A 80 -4.28 25.32 8.83
N LYS A 81 -4.40 25.78 7.58
CA LYS A 81 -4.84 24.93 6.46
C LYS A 81 -3.85 23.79 6.20
N LEU A 82 -2.55 24.07 6.20
CA LEU A 82 -1.53 23.03 6.03
C LEU A 82 -1.58 21.98 7.14
N ALA A 83 -1.77 22.39 8.39
CA ALA A 83 -1.93 21.48 9.53
C ALA A 83 -3.16 20.57 9.37
N ALA A 84 -4.30 21.14 8.93
CA ALA A 84 -5.51 20.36 8.70
C ALA A 84 -5.32 19.29 7.62
N LEU A 85 -4.68 19.65 6.51
CA LEU A 85 -4.35 18.72 5.43
C LEU A 85 -3.35 17.64 5.88
N ALA A 86 -2.31 18.00 6.63
CA ALA A 86 -1.34 17.03 7.18
C ALA A 86 -1.98 16.06 8.19
N ALA A 87 -2.92 16.55 9.02
CA ALA A 87 -3.71 15.71 9.91
C ALA A 87 -4.59 14.73 9.12
N GLU A 88 -5.16 15.15 7.98
CA GLU A 88 -5.94 14.28 7.09
C GLU A 88 -5.11 13.13 6.51
N VAL A 89 -3.85 13.39 6.12
CA VAL A 89 -2.92 12.33 5.67
C VAL A 89 -2.61 11.38 6.82
N THR A 90 -2.33 11.93 8.01
CA THR A 90 -2.06 11.14 9.22
C THR A 90 -3.22 10.20 9.54
N GLU A 91 -4.44 10.71 9.53
CA GLU A 91 -5.65 9.94 9.83
C GLU A 91 -5.86 8.82 8.81
N ARG A 92 -5.79 9.13 7.50
CA ARG A 92 -5.95 8.12 6.45
C ARG A 92 -4.89 7.03 6.51
N SER A 93 -3.64 7.42 6.74
CA SER A 93 -2.51 6.50 6.87
C SER A 93 -2.69 5.59 8.08
N SER A 94 -3.13 6.15 9.21
CA SER A 94 -3.46 5.38 10.43
C SER A 94 -4.58 4.37 10.18
N ARG A 95 -5.64 4.76 9.46
CA ARG A 95 -6.80 3.91 9.19
C ARG A 95 -6.46 2.65 8.41
N ILE A 96 -5.46 2.70 7.52
CA ILE A 96 -5.01 1.53 6.74
C ILE A 96 -3.76 0.87 7.29
N GLY A 97 -3.09 1.48 8.28
CA GLY A 97 -1.82 1.00 8.82
C GLY A 97 -0.60 1.31 7.96
N ALA A 98 -0.61 2.38 7.16
CA ALA A 98 0.55 2.88 6.42
C ALA A 98 1.45 3.72 7.34
N GLU A 99 2.33 3.05 8.07
CA GLU A 99 3.01 3.61 9.22
C GLU A 99 4.11 4.61 8.85
N HIS A 100 4.93 4.34 7.84
CA HIS A 100 5.95 5.29 7.38
C HIS A 100 5.36 6.64 6.97
N VAL A 101 4.26 6.64 6.19
CA VAL A 101 3.60 7.88 5.77
C VAL A 101 3.03 8.61 6.98
N ARG A 102 2.40 7.88 7.91
CA ARG A 102 1.88 8.44 9.16
C ARG A 102 2.98 9.10 10.00
N LEU A 103 4.14 8.46 10.11
CA LEU A 103 5.29 8.98 10.85
C LEU A 103 5.94 10.19 10.16
N ALA A 104 6.05 10.17 8.82
CA ALA A 104 6.55 11.31 8.07
C ALA A 104 5.68 12.57 8.25
N CYS A 105 4.37 12.41 8.46
CA CYS A 105 3.48 13.53 8.76
C CYS A 105 3.75 14.22 10.11
N VAL A 106 4.50 13.61 11.04
CA VAL A 106 4.86 14.25 12.32
C VAL A 106 5.69 15.52 12.06
N ASP A 107 6.64 15.46 11.13
CA ASP A 107 7.49 16.61 10.80
C ASP A 107 6.71 17.71 10.06
N LEU A 108 5.70 17.33 9.25
CA LEU A 108 4.77 18.29 8.65
C LEU A 108 3.98 19.06 9.71
N MET A 109 3.41 18.33 10.67
CA MET A 109 2.64 18.91 11.77
C MET A 109 3.51 19.84 12.62
N GLN A 110 4.70 19.39 12.98
CA GLN A 110 5.65 20.19 13.76
C GLN A 110 6.09 21.46 13.00
N ALA A 111 6.32 21.37 11.70
CA ALA A 111 6.66 22.53 10.88
C ALA A 111 5.50 23.54 10.77
N CYS A 112 4.24 23.06 10.76
CA CYS A 112 3.06 23.92 10.83
C CYS A 112 2.94 24.65 12.17
N GLU A 113 3.11 23.95 13.28
CA GLU A 113 3.08 24.53 14.63
C GLU A 113 4.14 25.63 14.81
N GLN A 114 5.33 25.40 14.26
CA GLN A 114 6.43 26.36 14.31
C GLN A 114 6.34 27.46 13.25
N MET A 115 5.37 27.38 12.33
CA MET A 115 5.21 28.27 11.17
C MET A 115 6.49 28.38 10.31
N GLN A 116 7.21 27.26 10.15
CA GLN A 116 8.50 27.23 9.45
C GLN A 116 8.37 26.71 8.03
N LYS A 117 8.17 27.62 7.08
CA LYS A 117 7.99 27.31 5.65
C LYS A 117 9.08 26.39 5.08
N GLN A 118 10.35 26.67 5.37
CA GLN A 118 11.47 25.85 4.87
C GLN A 118 11.46 24.42 5.44
N LYS A 119 11.19 24.26 6.74
CA LYS A 119 11.07 22.93 7.34
C LYS A 119 9.87 22.18 6.78
N PHE A 120 8.76 22.88 6.55
CA PHE A 120 7.57 22.29 5.94
C PHE A 120 7.87 21.75 4.54
N LEU A 121 8.61 22.51 3.71
CA LEU A 121 8.99 22.06 2.36
C LEU A 121 9.85 20.78 2.41
N LEU A 122 10.82 20.70 3.32
CA LEU A 122 11.65 19.51 3.51
C LEU A 122 10.82 18.31 3.98
N ALA A 123 9.96 18.52 4.97
CA ALA A 123 9.06 17.49 5.49
C ALA A 123 8.06 17.00 4.42
N LEU A 124 7.59 17.90 3.54
CA LEU A 124 6.69 17.57 2.44
C LEU A 124 7.39 16.71 1.39
N ASP A 125 8.62 17.06 1.02
CA ASP A 125 9.42 16.26 0.07
C ASP A 125 9.70 14.85 0.62
N TRP A 126 10.07 14.77 1.90
CA TRP A 126 10.24 13.51 2.61
C TRP A 126 8.93 12.69 2.63
N THR A 127 7.82 13.31 3.01
CA THR A 127 6.51 12.63 3.08
C THR A 127 6.06 12.13 1.70
N LYS A 128 6.31 12.89 0.63
CA LYS A 128 6.04 12.44 -0.75
C LYS A 128 6.87 11.22 -1.11
N THR A 129 8.15 11.21 -0.75
CA THR A 129 9.05 10.08 -0.99
C THR A 129 8.56 8.82 -0.27
N GLU A 130 8.26 8.92 1.03
CA GLU A 130 7.71 7.81 1.82
C GLU A 130 6.36 7.33 1.28
N PHE A 131 5.51 8.26 0.85
CA PHE A 131 4.23 7.92 0.22
C PHE A 131 4.43 7.16 -1.08
N THR A 132 5.28 7.63 -2.00
CA THR A 132 5.56 6.93 -3.27
C THR A 132 6.11 5.53 -3.03
N GLN A 133 7.06 5.38 -2.10
CA GLN A 133 7.62 4.07 -1.77
C GLN A 133 6.58 3.11 -1.18
N THR A 134 5.67 3.62 -0.34
CA THR A 134 4.58 2.86 0.26
C THR A 134 3.54 2.48 -0.81
N GLN A 135 3.12 3.45 -1.63
CA GLN A 135 2.16 3.29 -2.72
C GLN A 135 2.61 2.20 -3.70
N ASN A 136 3.89 2.21 -4.11
CA ASN A 136 4.42 1.23 -5.04
C ASN A 136 4.26 -0.21 -4.50
N LYS A 137 4.60 -0.44 -3.23
CA LYS A 137 4.48 -1.77 -2.60
C LYS A 137 3.02 -2.18 -2.40
N LEU A 138 2.16 -1.24 -2.01
CA LEU A 138 0.72 -1.47 -1.91
C LEU A 138 0.09 -1.84 -3.27
N GLN A 139 0.52 -1.17 -4.35
CA GLN A 139 0.07 -1.48 -5.70
C GLN A 139 0.54 -2.85 -6.18
N VAL A 140 1.72 -3.30 -5.77
CA VAL A 140 2.15 -4.69 -5.99
C VAL A 140 1.19 -5.68 -5.33
N LEU A 141 0.79 -5.46 -4.07
CA LEU A 141 -0.18 -6.32 -3.38
C LEU A 141 -1.53 -6.37 -4.12
N VAL A 142 -2.02 -5.22 -4.57
CA VAL A 142 -3.23 -5.10 -5.39
C VAL A 142 -3.11 -5.91 -6.68
N GLN A 143 -1.97 -5.79 -7.38
CA GLN A 143 -1.72 -6.55 -8.61
C GLN A 143 -1.67 -8.06 -8.37
N MET A 144 -0.95 -8.52 -7.35
CA MET A 144 -0.86 -9.96 -7.01
C MET A 144 -2.25 -10.55 -6.77
N ARG A 145 -3.09 -9.84 -6.03
CA ARG A 145 -4.44 -10.27 -5.69
C ARG A 145 -5.40 -10.25 -6.88
N ASN A 146 -5.32 -9.21 -7.72
CA ASN A 146 -6.07 -9.15 -8.98
C ASN A 146 -5.69 -10.29 -9.93
N ARG A 147 -4.40 -10.62 -10.04
CA ARG A 147 -3.90 -11.76 -10.84
C ARG A 147 -4.47 -13.08 -10.34
N ALA A 148 -4.39 -13.33 -9.03
CA ALA A 148 -4.93 -14.55 -8.43
C ALA A 148 -6.44 -14.69 -8.70
N TYR A 149 -7.20 -13.61 -8.52
CA TYR A 149 -8.64 -13.60 -8.77
C TYR A 149 -9.01 -13.85 -10.24
N GLN A 150 -8.29 -13.20 -11.18
CA GLN A 150 -8.51 -13.39 -12.62
C GLN A 150 -8.16 -14.81 -13.08
N GLN A 151 -7.04 -15.37 -12.61
CA GLN A 151 -6.64 -16.74 -12.92
C GLN A 151 -7.69 -17.74 -12.47
N LEU A 152 -8.20 -17.58 -11.24
CA LEU A 152 -9.25 -18.45 -10.72
C LEU A 152 -10.56 -18.31 -11.50
N THR A 153 -10.96 -17.07 -11.82
CA THR A 153 -12.15 -16.80 -12.63
C THR A 153 -12.03 -17.46 -14.00
N ALA A 154 -10.85 -17.45 -14.62
CA ALA A 154 -10.59 -18.15 -15.89
C ALA A 154 -10.72 -19.67 -15.75
N LEU A 155 -10.15 -20.25 -14.68
CA LEU A 155 -10.25 -21.69 -14.40
C LEU A 155 -11.70 -22.15 -14.18
N ILE A 156 -12.49 -21.39 -13.39
CA ILE A 156 -13.90 -21.68 -13.14
C ILE A 156 -14.72 -21.64 -14.43
N ASN A 157 -14.44 -20.67 -15.30
CA ASN A 157 -15.18 -20.49 -16.56
C ASN A 157 -14.68 -21.40 -17.71
N GLY A 158 -13.74 -22.32 -17.45
CA GLY A 158 -13.18 -23.20 -18.47
C GLY A 158 -12.38 -22.48 -19.56
N LEU A 159 -11.93 -21.25 -19.28
CA LEU A 159 -11.12 -20.45 -20.21
C LEU A 159 -9.66 -20.89 -20.14
N SER A 160 -8.98 -20.95 -21.29
CA SER A 160 -7.56 -21.28 -21.33
C SER A 160 -6.74 -20.23 -20.56
N LEU A 161 -5.79 -20.67 -19.73
CA LEU A 161 -4.84 -19.77 -19.05
C LEU A 161 -4.01 -18.93 -20.03
N ASN A 162 -3.99 -19.27 -21.33
CA ASN A 162 -3.29 -18.52 -22.39
C ASN A 162 -4.04 -17.23 -22.78
N SER A 163 -5.29 -17.07 -22.35
CA SER A 163 -6.10 -15.86 -22.56
C SER A 163 -5.76 -14.74 -21.56
N ILE A 164 -5.00 -15.06 -20.51
CA ILE A 164 -4.57 -14.12 -19.47
C ILE A 164 -3.32 -13.39 -19.98
N PRO A 165 -3.27 -12.04 -19.93
CA PRO A 165 -2.10 -11.27 -20.33
C PRO A 165 -0.81 -11.80 -19.68
N SER A 166 0.27 -11.93 -20.45
CA SER A 166 1.50 -12.62 -20.03
C SER A 166 2.12 -12.06 -18.74
N GLY A 167 1.96 -10.77 -18.47
CA GLY A 167 2.43 -10.12 -17.24
C GLY A 167 1.66 -10.50 -15.98
N LEU A 168 0.54 -11.22 -16.11
CA LEU A 168 -0.37 -11.59 -15.02
C LEU A 168 -0.37 -13.09 -14.73
N ARG A 169 0.49 -13.88 -15.40
CA ARG A 169 0.55 -15.33 -15.32
C ARG A 169 1.56 -15.79 -14.26
N LEU A 170 1.13 -16.55 -13.26
CA LEU A 170 2.04 -17.22 -12.33
C LEU A 170 2.63 -18.44 -13.05
N SER A 171 3.95 -18.44 -13.26
CA SER A 171 4.66 -19.59 -13.83
C SER A 171 4.77 -20.70 -12.78
N PRO A 172 4.54 -21.98 -13.12
CA PRO A 172 4.74 -23.11 -12.20
C PRO A 172 6.17 -23.28 -11.69
N ARG A 173 7.13 -22.51 -12.20
CA ARG A 173 8.58 -22.75 -12.03
C ARG A 173 9.25 -21.99 -10.88
N SER A 174 8.52 -21.24 -10.05
CA SER A 174 9.12 -20.42 -8.99
C SER A 174 9.19 -21.08 -7.61
N ASN A 175 8.94 -22.40 -7.48
CA ASN A 175 9.09 -23.10 -6.20
C ASN A 175 10.54 -23.46 -5.85
N GLU A 176 11.50 -23.15 -6.71
CA GLU A 176 12.92 -23.23 -6.39
C GLU A 176 13.52 -21.82 -6.49
N VAL A 177 14.29 -21.43 -5.47
CA VAL A 177 14.92 -20.12 -5.25
C VAL A 177 14.05 -19.08 -4.49
N PHE A 178 13.53 -19.47 -3.31
CA PHE A 178 13.15 -18.53 -2.25
C PHE A 178 14.30 -18.35 -1.24
N SER A 179 15.50 -18.08 -1.74
CA SER A 179 16.68 -17.76 -0.92
C SER A 179 17.65 -16.90 -1.72
N ASN A 180 17.24 -15.68 -2.05
CA ASN A 180 18.16 -14.56 -2.26
C ASN A 180 17.38 -13.25 -2.44
N SER A 181 17.86 -12.19 -1.77
CA SER A 181 17.38 -10.80 -1.84
C SER A 181 17.24 -10.25 -3.27
N SER A 182 17.97 -10.83 -4.22
CA SER A 182 17.98 -10.42 -5.64
C SER A 182 16.63 -10.55 -6.37
N TRP A 183 15.70 -11.41 -5.92
CA TRP A 183 14.38 -11.51 -6.55
C TRP A 183 13.50 -10.29 -6.22
N MET A 184 13.53 -9.79 -4.98
CA MET A 184 12.77 -8.59 -4.59
C MET A 184 13.25 -7.36 -5.34
N ASP A 185 14.57 -7.21 -5.51
CA ASP A 185 15.16 -6.08 -6.24
C ASP A 185 14.78 -6.06 -7.74
N ASN A 186 14.65 -7.23 -8.36
CA ASN A 186 14.23 -7.35 -9.76
C ASN A 186 12.72 -7.14 -9.96
N PHE A 187 11.91 -7.40 -8.93
CA PHE A 187 10.46 -7.24 -8.99
C PHE A 187 10.01 -5.80 -8.67
N LEU A 188 10.78 -5.05 -7.88
CA LEU A 188 10.49 -3.65 -7.55
C LEU A 188 10.98 -2.64 -8.60
N ASN A 189 11.90 -3.03 -9.49
CA ASN A 189 12.56 -2.15 -10.46
C ASN A 189 12.06 -2.31 -11.92
N ASN A 190 10.91 -2.92 -12.16
CA ASN A 190 10.33 -3.16 -13.50
C ASN A 190 8.82 -3.04 -13.47
#